data_AF-M5S3V7-F1
#
_entry.id   AF-M5S3V7-F1
#
_cell.length_a   1.000
_cell.length_b   1.000
_cell.length_c   1.000
_cell.angle_alpha   90.00
_cell.angle_beta   90.00
_cell.angle_gamma   90.00
#
_symmetry.space_group_name_H-M   'P 1'
#
loop_
_entity.id
_entity.type
_entity.pdbx_description
1 polymer ?
#
loop_
_entity_poly.entity_id
_entity_poly.type
_entity_poly.pdbx_seq_one_letter_code
_entity_poly.pdbx_strand_id
1 'polypeptide(L)'
;MFKDHSGDIHDNQILTVVRNPWAWHVSWYNYVRRDRWGKRSGLKIEHKLFRRMSFDDYLNWLDDDDAPQSPQGYLKRQQSDWICDDNGHVHVDHVLHQENLLEELLAMIEQLKIDVSPTTGRVNVSTKDDYRKYYSQRGIDLIASRHWRDCKLFGYEFSNEDTPSKSLL
;
A
#
# COMPACT_ATOMS: atom_id res chain seq x y z
N MET A 1 -4.09 2.29 18.22
CA MET A 1 -3.86 2.50 19.66
C MET A 1 -2.71 1.59 20.06
N PHE A 2 -1.48 2.09 19.92
CA PHE A 2 -0.27 1.35 20.26
C PHE A 2 -0.25 1.18 21.78
N LYS A 3 -0.05 -0.07 22.24
CA LYS A 3 0.08 -0.35 23.67
C LYS A 3 1.42 0.21 24.14
N ASP A 4 1.34 0.92 25.26
CA ASP A 4 2.44 1.55 25.98
C ASP A 4 3.53 0.52 26.33
N HIS A 5 4.50 0.37 25.44
CA HIS A 5 5.82 -0.15 25.78
C HIS A 5 6.63 1.10 26.14
N SER A 6 7.14 1.13 27.36
CA SER A 6 7.61 2.30 28.11
C SER A 6 8.90 2.98 27.60
N GLY A 7 9.00 3.22 26.30
CA GLY A 7 10.03 4.06 25.67
C GLY A 7 9.34 5.07 24.76
N ASP A 8 9.91 6.27 24.61
CA ASP A 8 9.41 7.20 23.62
C ASP A 8 9.59 6.55 22.24
N ILE A 9 8.55 6.56 21.39
CA ILE A 9 8.67 6.04 20.03
C ILE A 9 9.76 6.79 19.25
N HIS A 10 10.02 8.04 19.63
CA HIS A 10 11.08 8.88 19.10
C HIS A 10 12.50 8.42 19.48
N ASP A 11 12.65 7.51 20.45
CA ASP A 11 13.93 6.87 20.78
C ASP A 11 14.28 5.72 19.82
N ASN A 12 13.38 5.39 18.89
CA ASN A 12 13.53 4.28 17.95
C ASN A 12 13.67 4.79 16.51
N GLN A 13 14.25 3.96 15.64
CA GLN A 13 14.18 4.16 14.20
C GLN A 13 12.83 3.65 13.69
N ILE A 14 12.02 4.54 13.12
CA ILE A 14 10.69 4.26 12.58
C ILE A 14 10.81 4.08 11.07
N LEU A 15 10.40 2.92 10.56
CA LEU A 15 10.36 2.65 9.13
C LEU A 15 8.95 2.33 8.66
N THR A 16 8.68 2.63 7.40
CA THR A 16 7.47 2.19 6.68
C THR A 16 7.84 1.57 5.34
N VAL A 17 6.93 0.74 4.82
CA VAL A 17 7.03 0.20 3.46
C VAL A 17 5.82 0.66 2.68
N VAL A 18 6.06 1.39 1.60
CA VAL A 18 5.04 1.84 0.65
C VAL A 18 5.06 0.98 -0.60
N ARG A 19 3.97 0.99 -1.35
CA ARG A 19 3.83 0.26 -2.61
C ARG A 19 3.22 1.14 -3.68
N ASN A 20 3.55 0.88 -4.94
CA ASN A 20 2.92 1.52 -6.08
C ASN A 20 1.37 1.43 -5.93
N PRO A 21 0.65 2.57 -5.90
CA PRO A 21 -0.79 2.59 -5.59
C PRO A 21 -1.62 1.72 -6.52
N TRP A 22 -1.32 1.71 -7.82
CA TRP A 22 -2.03 0.89 -8.79
C TRP A 22 -1.83 -0.61 -8.53
N ALA A 23 -0.59 -1.02 -8.24
CA ALA A 23 -0.28 -2.39 -7.86
C ALA A 23 -0.89 -2.77 -6.50
N TRP A 24 -0.97 -1.81 -5.57
CA TRP A 24 -1.55 -1.99 -4.25
C TRP A 24 -3.05 -2.28 -4.31
N HIS A 25 -3.81 -1.54 -5.11
CA HIS A 25 -5.25 -1.76 -5.28
C HIS A 25 -5.59 -3.11 -5.92
N VAL A 26 -4.84 -3.54 -6.94
CA VAL A 26 -5.02 -4.89 -7.52
C VAL A 26 -4.72 -5.97 -6.49
N SER A 27 -3.71 -5.74 -5.64
CA SER A 27 -3.35 -6.65 -4.54
C SER A 27 -4.46 -6.71 -3.48
N TRP A 28 -5.00 -5.57 -3.05
CA TRP A 28 -6.08 -5.47 -2.06
C TRP A 28 -7.36 -6.12 -2.56
N TYR A 29 -7.79 -5.79 -3.77
CA TYR A 29 -8.96 -6.41 -4.40
C TYR A 29 -8.85 -7.93 -4.41
N ASN A 30 -7.73 -8.49 -4.90
CA ASN A 30 -7.54 -9.93 -4.97
C ASN A 30 -7.40 -10.59 -3.60
N TYR A 31 -6.71 -9.95 -2.66
CA TYR A 31 -6.53 -10.46 -1.30
C TYR A 31 -7.87 -10.56 -0.56
N VAL A 32 -8.63 -9.46 -0.49
CA VAL A 32 -9.92 -9.40 0.21
C VAL A 32 -10.95 -10.32 -0.47
N ARG A 33 -10.97 -10.35 -1.80
CA ARG A 33 -11.86 -11.25 -2.56
C ARG A 33 -11.61 -12.73 -2.24
N ARG A 34 -10.36 -13.14 -1.99
CA ARG A 34 -9.98 -14.54 -1.71
C ARG A 34 -10.01 -14.90 -0.22
N ASP A 35 -9.99 -13.92 0.68
CA ASP A 35 -10.04 -14.13 2.12
C ASP A 35 -11.40 -14.67 2.57
N ARG A 36 -11.53 -16.00 2.69
CA ARG A 36 -12.80 -16.65 3.01
C ARG A 36 -13.47 -16.03 4.23
N TRP A 37 -14.65 -15.43 3.99
CA TRP A 37 -15.47 -14.76 5.00
C TRP A 37 -14.83 -13.53 5.65
N GLY A 38 -13.83 -12.91 5.02
CA GLY A 38 -13.14 -11.73 5.56
C GLY A 38 -12.46 -11.99 6.90
N LYS A 39 -12.08 -13.24 7.18
CA LYS A 39 -11.57 -13.63 8.51
C LYS A 39 -10.14 -13.16 8.75
N ARG A 40 -9.28 -13.20 7.74
CA ARG A 40 -7.87 -12.81 7.88
C ARG A 40 -7.70 -11.30 7.79
N SER A 41 -8.45 -10.66 6.90
CA SER A 41 -8.43 -9.22 6.67
C SER A 41 -9.27 -8.44 7.68
N GLY A 42 -10.27 -9.08 8.30
CA GLY A 42 -11.30 -8.39 9.09
C GLY A 42 -12.37 -7.70 8.22
N LEU A 43 -12.23 -7.70 6.90
CA LEU A 43 -13.05 -6.94 5.93
C LEU A 43 -14.22 -7.79 5.41
N LYS A 44 -15.17 -8.09 6.31
CA LYS A 44 -16.30 -8.99 6.00
C LYS A 44 -17.28 -8.41 4.98
N ILE A 45 -17.51 -7.10 5.03
CA ILE A 45 -18.44 -6.40 4.12
C ILE A 45 -17.84 -6.43 2.71
N GLU A 46 -16.58 -6.03 2.60
CA GLU A 46 -15.87 -5.91 1.34
C GLU A 46 -15.60 -7.29 0.73
N HIS A 47 -15.30 -8.31 1.53
CA HIS A 47 -15.24 -9.68 1.03
C HIS A 47 -16.55 -10.11 0.33
N LYS A 48 -17.70 -9.80 0.94
CA LYS A 48 -19.01 -10.14 0.35
C LYS A 48 -19.26 -9.38 -0.96
N LEU A 49 -18.86 -8.10 -1.01
CA LEU A 49 -18.98 -7.26 -2.21
C LEU A 49 -18.02 -7.71 -3.31
N PHE A 50 -16.72 -7.76 -3.03
CA PHE A 50 -15.65 -7.95 -4.01
C PHE A 50 -15.70 -9.35 -4.65
N ARG A 51 -16.27 -10.35 -3.97
CA ARG A 51 -16.53 -11.66 -4.57
C ARG A 51 -17.47 -11.63 -5.77
N ARG A 52 -18.31 -10.59 -5.87
CA ARG A 52 -19.34 -10.42 -6.91
C ARG A 52 -19.03 -9.30 -7.90
N MET A 53 -17.96 -8.54 -7.65
CA MET A 53 -17.54 -7.39 -8.44
C MET A 53 -16.42 -7.78 -9.41
N SER A 54 -16.44 -7.21 -10.62
CA SER A 54 -15.25 -7.07 -11.45
C SER A 54 -14.24 -6.11 -10.82
N PHE A 55 -13.06 -5.93 -11.43
CA PHE A 55 -12.13 -4.90 -10.96
C PHE A 55 -12.64 -3.48 -11.23
N ASP A 56 -13.31 -3.24 -12.36
CA ASP A 56 -13.93 -1.93 -12.64
C ASP A 56 -15.08 -1.62 -11.66
N ASP A 57 -15.87 -2.62 -11.24
CA ASP A 57 -16.89 -2.43 -10.20
C ASP A 57 -16.26 -2.09 -8.84
N TYR A 58 -15.09 -2.68 -8.54
CA TYR A 58 -14.32 -2.34 -7.35
C TYR A 58 -13.81 -0.88 -7.42
N LEU A 59 -13.36 -0.43 -8.58
CA LEU A 59 -12.95 0.97 -8.78
C LEU A 59 -14.14 1.92 -8.63
N ASN A 60 -15.33 1.56 -9.11
CA ASN A 60 -16.55 2.35 -8.87
C ASN A 60 -16.89 2.41 -7.38
N TRP A 61 -16.81 1.28 -6.67
CA TRP A 61 -16.99 1.25 -5.21
C TRP A 61 -15.95 2.10 -4.46
N LEU A 62 -14.73 2.15 -4.97
CA LEU A 62 -13.65 2.95 -4.39
C LEU A 62 -13.94 4.45 -4.52
N ASP A 63 -14.55 4.88 -5.62
CA ASP A 63 -14.88 6.27 -5.93
C ASP A 63 -16.19 6.76 -5.29
N ASP A 64 -17.10 5.85 -4.94
CA ASP A 64 -18.38 6.16 -4.31
C ASP A 64 -18.24 6.26 -2.78
N ASP A 65 -18.16 7.47 -2.21
CA ASP A 65 -18.00 7.70 -0.77
C ASP A 65 -19.12 7.08 0.10
N ASP A 66 -20.32 6.92 -0.45
CA ASP A 66 -21.48 6.34 0.23
C ASP A 66 -21.51 4.80 0.13
N ALA A 67 -20.60 4.20 -0.64
CA ALA A 67 -20.57 2.76 -0.85
C ALA A 67 -20.43 1.99 0.48
N PRO A 68 -21.17 0.88 0.67
CA PRO A 68 -21.09 0.09 1.89
C PRO A 68 -19.66 -0.40 2.16
N GLN A 69 -19.13 -0.09 3.34
CA GLN A 69 -17.77 -0.42 3.73
C GLN A 69 -17.66 -0.68 5.24
N SER A 70 -16.55 -1.28 5.67
CA SER A 70 -16.22 -1.43 7.07
C SER A 70 -15.99 -0.04 7.70
N PRO A 71 -16.38 0.19 8.97
CA PRO A 71 -16.29 1.52 9.61
C PRO A 71 -14.90 2.14 9.62
N GLN A 72 -13.86 1.31 9.50
CA GLN A 72 -12.48 1.73 9.46
C GLN A 72 -12.09 2.45 8.16
N GLY A 73 -12.78 2.16 7.05
CA GLY A 73 -12.56 2.80 5.75
C GLY A 73 -11.17 2.60 5.16
N TYR A 74 -10.42 1.58 5.59
CA TYR A 74 -9.00 1.43 5.24
C TYR A 74 -8.74 1.35 3.72
N LEU A 75 -9.66 0.75 2.94
CA LEU A 75 -9.48 0.56 1.48
C LEU A 75 -9.65 1.83 0.66
N LYS A 76 -10.13 2.89 1.29
CA LYS A 76 -10.33 4.19 0.65
C LYS A 76 -9.26 5.22 1.03
N ARG A 77 -8.38 4.90 1.98
CA ARG A 77 -7.26 5.74 2.41
C ARG A 77 -6.06 5.58 1.48
N GLN A 78 -5.20 6.57 1.47
CA GLN A 78 -3.87 6.50 0.86
C GLN A 78 -2.81 6.13 1.92
N GLN A 79 -1.63 5.68 1.49
CA GLN A 79 -0.58 5.17 2.41
C GLN A 79 -0.01 6.27 3.28
N SER A 80 0.10 7.48 2.74
CA SER A 80 0.56 8.68 3.45
C SER A 80 -0.35 9.08 4.62
N ASP A 81 -1.63 8.69 4.64
CA ASP A 81 -2.55 8.99 5.76
C ASP A 81 -2.14 8.30 7.08
N TRP A 82 -1.21 7.35 7.02
CA TRP A 82 -0.71 6.60 8.18
C TRP A 82 0.57 7.17 8.76
N ILE A 83 1.27 8.00 8.00
CA ILE A 83 2.61 8.49 8.36
C ILE A 83 2.71 10.00 8.30
N CYS A 84 1.70 10.71 7.77
CA CYS A 84 1.69 12.16 7.70
C CYS A 84 0.84 12.77 8.82
N ASP A 85 1.26 13.93 9.33
CA ASP A 85 0.39 14.80 10.13
C ASP A 85 -0.58 15.63 9.24
N ASP A 86 -1.42 16.42 9.89
CA ASP A 86 -2.39 17.31 9.22
C ASP A 86 -1.74 18.38 8.33
N ASN A 87 -0.44 18.67 8.52
CA ASN A 87 0.34 19.60 7.69
C ASN A 87 1.04 18.89 6.53
N GLY A 88 0.96 17.56 6.44
CA GLY A 88 1.62 16.75 5.43
C GLY A 88 3.09 16.43 5.72
N HIS A 89 3.57 16.65 6.94
CA HIS A 89 4.92 16.20 7.32
C HIS A 89 4.93 14.70 7.58
N VAL A 90 5.94 14.02 7.05
CA VAL A 90 6.15 12.59 7.24
C VAL A 90 6.85 12.34 8.58
N HIS A 91 6.28 11.46 9.42
CA HIS A 91 6.74 11.13 10.78
C HIS A 91 7.37 9.72 10.85
N VAL A 92 8.18 9.38 9.85
CA VAL A 92 9.00 8.16 9.83
C VAL A 92 10.42 8.50 9.36
N ASP A 93 11.41 7.77 9.84
CA ASP A 93 12.82 7.98 9.48
C ASP A 93 13.17 7.37 8.12
N HIS A 94 12.53 6.24 7.78
CA HIS A 94 12.83 5.47 6.57
C HIS A 94 11.55 5.11 5.82
N VAL A 95 11.49 5.42 4.53
CA VAL A 95 10.42 5.00 3.62
C VAL A 95 11.01 4.06 2.58
N LEU A 96 10.61 2.79 2.63
CA LEU A 96 11.08 1.77 1.69
C LEU A 96 10.00 1.43 0.66
N HIS A 97 10.38 1.09 -0.56
CA HIS A 97 9.48 0.72 -1.64
C HIS A 97 9.36 -0.79 -1.74
N GLN A 98 8.13 -1.31 -1.72
CA GLN A 98 7.83 -2.72 -1.88
C GLN A 98 8.41 -3.30 -3.18
N GLU A 99 8.55 -2.47 -4.21
CA GLU A 99 9.14 -2.81 -5.51
C GLU A 99 10.64 -3.11 -5.42
N ASN A 100 11.36 -2.40 -4.55
CA ASN A 100 12.83 -2.48 -4.37
C ASN A 100 13.20 -2.97 -2.96
N LEU A 101 12.26 -3.60 -2.25
CA LEU A 101 12.31 -3.77 -0.79
C LEU A 101 13.61 -4.40 -0.28
N LEU A 102 14.12 -5.43 -0.95
CA LEU A 102 15.34 -6.10 -0.52
C LEU A 102 16.57 -5.18 -0.66
N GLU A 103 16.67 -4.44 -1.76
CA GLU A 103 17.77 -3.52 -2.02
C GLU A 103 17.76 -2.37 -1.00
N GLU A 104 16.62 -1.72 -0.84
CA GLU A 104 16.48 -0.58 0.08
C GLU A 104 16.62 -1.00 1.55
N LEU A 105 16.14 -2.20 1.91
CA LEU A 105 16.34 -2.76 3.26
C LEU A 105 17.81 -3.06 3.55
N LEU A 106 18.55 -3.64 2.59
CA LEU A 106 19.99 -3.92 2.76
C LEU A 106 20.79 -2.63 2.90
N ALA A 107 20.48 -1.60 2.09
CA ALA A 107 21.11 -0.29 2.19
C ALA A 107 20.85 0.35 3.57
N MET A 108 19.61 0.27 4.07
CA MET A 108 19.25 0.77 5.40
C MET A 108 19.99 0.02 6.52
N ILE A 109 20.07 -1.32 6.46
CA ILE A 109 20.79 -2.15 7.45
C ILE A 109 22.28 -1.77 7.51
N GLU A 110 22.91 -1.58 6.34
CA GLU A 110 24.30 -1.16 6.24
C GLU A 110 24.50 0.23 6.84
N GLN A 111 23.65 1.20 6.47
CA GLN A 111 23.69 2.56 7.00
C GLN A 111 23.56 2.60 8.53
N LEU A 112 22.63 1.83 9.08
CA LEU A 112 22.35 1.77 10.51
C LEU A 112 23.30 0.84 11.29
N LYS A 113 24.19 0.12 10.59
CA LYS A 113 25.13 -0.87 11.17
C LYS A 113 24.43 -1.91 12.03
N ILE A 114 23.27 -2.38 11.58
CA ILE A 114 22.48 -3.40 12.28
C ILE A 114 23.05 -4.77 11.94
N ASP A 115 23.37 -5.58 12.95
CA ASP A 115 23.81 -6.97 12.75
C ASP A 115 22.60 -7.88 12.48
N VAL A 116 22.09 -7.83 11.24
CA VAL A 116 20.98 -8.66 10.78
C VAL A 116 21.17 -9.03 9.31
N SER A 117 20.79 -10.26 8.96
CA SER A 117 20.78 -10.74 7.57
C SER A 117 19.33 -11.08 7.18
N PRO A 118 18.68 -10.26 6.32
CA PRO A 118 17.30 -10.50 5.93
C PRO A 118 17.17 -11.74 5.03
N THR A 119 16.11 -12.50 5.22
CA THR A 119 15.79 -13.64 4.35
C THR A 119 15.45 -13.14 2.94
N THR A 120 16.02 -13.80 1.93
CA THR A 120 15.73 -13.49 0.53
C THR A 120 14.53 -14.29 0.02
N GLY A 121 13.63 -13.64 -0.72
CA GLY A 121 12.49 -14.29 -1.40
C GLY A 121 11.17 -13.54 -1.24
N ARG A 122 10.39 -13.47 -2.33
CA ARG A 122 9.04 -12.88 -2.30
C ARG A 122 8.04 -13.89 -1.72
N VAL A 123 7.43 -13.55 -0.60
CA VAL A 123 6.32 -14.31 0.02
C VAL A 123 4.98 -13.61 -0.21
N ASN A 124 3.86 -14.34 -0.05
CA ASN A 124 2.50 -13.78 -0.09
C ASN A 124 2.08 -13.07 -1.40
N VAL A 125 2.51 -13.63 -2.54
CA VAL A 125 2.12 -13.14 -3.87
C VAL A 125 0.60 -13.31 -4.08
N SER A 126 -0.14 -12.20 -4.03
CA SER A 126 -1.60 -12.18 -4.18
C SER A 126 -2.08 -12.09 -5.62
N THR A 127 -1.19 -11.85 -6.60
CA THR A 127 -1.53 -11.83 -8.03
C THR A 127 -0.36 -12.44 -8.82
N LYS A 128 -0.65 -13.27 -9.82
CA LYS A 128 0.39 -13.74 -10.76
C LYS A 128 0.49 -12.83 -11.99
N ASP A 129 -0.59 -12.09 -12.28
CA ASP A 129 -0.68 -11.20 -13.42
C ASP A 129 -0.09 -9.83 -13.09
N ASP A 130 0.46 -9.19 -14.12
CA ASP A 130 0.80 -7.77 -14.12
C ASP A 130 -0.43 -6.93 -13.77
N TYR A 131 -0.29 -6.05 -12.77
CA TYR A 131 -1.36 -5.17 -12.30
C TYR A 131 -1.87 -4.22 -13.39
N ARG A 132 -1.02 -3.85 -14.36
CA ARG A 132 -1.38 -2.93 -15.45
C ARG A 132 -2.54 -3.45 -16.28
N LYS A 133 -2.64 -4.77 -16.43
CA LYS A 133 -3.69 -5.44 -17.21
C LYS A 133 -5.09 -5.30 -16.60
N TYR A 134 -5.19 -4.85 -15.35
CA TYR A 134 -6.47 -4.64 -14.67
C TYR A 134 -7.10 -3.29 -15.01
N TYR A 135 -6.32 -2.34 -15.51
CA TYR A 135 -6.77 -0.95 -15.60
C TYR A 135 -7.22 -0.55 -17.00
N SER A 136 -8.37 0.10 -17.05
CA SER A 136 -8.73 1.05 -18.11
C SER A 136 -8.09 2.40 -17.84
N GLN A 137 -8.04 3.30 -18.83
CA GLN A 137 -7.52 4.66 -18.63
C GLN A 137 -8.22 5.39 -17.47
N ARG A 138 -9.56 5.29 -17.41
CA ARG A 138 -10.35 5.84 -16.30
C ARG A 138 -9.87 5.31 -14.94
N GLY A 139 -9.56 4.02 -14.86
CA GLY A 139 -9.07 3.41 -13.63
C GLY A 139 -7.67 3.90 -13.25
N ILE A 140 -6.80 4.14 -14.23
CA ILE A 140 -5.48 4.74 -13.99
C ILE A 140 -5.65 6.12 -13.37
N ASP A 141 -6.48 6.96 -13.98
CA ASP A 141 -6.72 8.35 -13.57
C ASP A 141 -7.39 8.42 -12.19
N LEU A 142 -8.33 7.52 -11.91
CA LEU A 142 -8.98 7.41 -10.61
C LEU A 142 -7.97 7.16 -9.48
N ILE A 143 -7.10 6.15 -9.65
CA ILE A 143 -6.08 5.84 -8.64
C ILE A 143 -5.09 6.99 -8.51
N ALA A 144 -4.66 7.61 -9.61
CA ALA A 144 -3.78 8.77 -9.58
C ALA A 144 -4.38 9.93 -8.76
N SER A 145 -5.67 10.20 -8.94
CA SER A 145 -6.39 11.24 -8.22
C SER A 145 -6.55 10.90 -6.74
N ARG A 146 -6.95 9.66 -6.41
CA ARG A 146 -7.15 9.24 -5.01
C ARG A 146 -5.85 9.14 -4.23
N HIS A 147 -4.75 8.78 -4.90
CA HIS A 147 -3.42 8.61 -4.31
C HIS A 147 -2.46 9.73 -4.70
N TRP A 148 -2.97 10.93 -5.01
CA TRP A 148 -2.15 12.04 -5.50
C TRP A 148 -0.99 12.37 -4.53
N ARG A 149 -1.24 12.25 -3.21
CA ARG A 149 -0.23 12.53 -2.19
C ARG A 149 0.83 11.45 -2.17
N ASP A 150 0.44 10.17 -2.24
CA ASP A 150 1.38 9.05 -2.32
C ASP A 150 2.23 9.14 -3.60
N CYS A 151 1.61 9.46 -4.75
CA CYS A 151 2.31 9.69 -6.00
C CYS A 151 3.36 10.80 -5.87
N LYS A 152 2.99 11.92 -5.24
CA LYS A 152 3.89 13.05 -5.04
C LYS A 152 5.02 12.75 -4.05
N LEU A 153 4.70 12.14 -2.90
CA LEU A 153 5.66 11.90 -1.81
C LEU A 153 6.64 10.78 -2.13
N PHE A 154 6.18 9.73 -2.82
CA PHE A 154 6.96 8.50 -3.03
C PHE A 154 7.36 8.30 -4.50
N GLY A 155 7.19 9.32 -5.35
CA GLY A 155 7.66 9.29 -6.74
C GLY A 155 6.96 8.25 -7.62
N TYR A 156 5.68 7.94 -7.35
CA TYR A 156 4.94 6.96 -8.13
C TYR A 156 4.23 7.59 -9.34
N GLU A 157 4.50 7.01 -10.51
CA GLU A 157 3.81 7.30 -11.76
C GLU A 157 3.32 5.99 -12.39
N PHE A 158 2.19 6.03 -13.10
CA PHE A 158 1.76 4.87 -13.88
C PHE A 158 2.60 4.76 -15.15
N SER A 159 3.33 3.67 -15.27
CA SER A 159 4.08 3.33 -16.49
C SER A 159 3.51 2.06 -17.10
N ASN A 160 3.41 2.02 -18.43
CA ASN A 160 3.12 0.78 -19.17
C ASN A 160 4.30 -0.20 -19.19
N GLU A 161 5.46 0.25 -18.71
CA GLU A 161 6.69 -0.53 -18.61
C GLU A 161 7.00 -0.86 -17.15
N ASP A 162 7.74 -1.95 -16.93
CA ASP A 162 8.35 -2.27 -15.64
C ASP A 162 9.56 -1.35 -15.41
N THR A 163 9.29 -0.10 -15.06
CA THR A 163 10.32 0.86 -14.63
C THR A 163 10.46 0.79 -13.11
N PRO A 164 11.67 0.59 -12.56
CA PRO A 164 11.90 0.71 -11.12
C PRO A 164 11.51 2.11 -10.64
N SER A 165 10.82 2.20 -9.49
CA SER A 165 10.52 3.50 -8.89
C SER A 165 11.85 4.13 -8.46
N LYS A 166 12.10 5.36 -8.90
CA LYS A 166 13.29 6.11 -8.48
C LYS A 166 13.05 6.62 -7.08
N SER A 167 13.92 6.26 -6.13
CA SER A 167 13.91 6.90 -4.81
C SER A 167 14.13 8.40 -4.99
N LEU A 168 13.18 9.20 -4.54
CA LEU A 168 13.26 10.66 -4.47
C LEU A 168 13.11 11.11 -3.01
N LEU A 169 13.88 10.51 -2.11
CA LEU A 169 14.17 11.03 -0.78
C LEU A 169 15.63 10.71 -0.44
#